data_AF-A0A7T0JQF1-F1
#
_entry.id   AF-A0A7T0JQF1-F1
#
_cell.length_a   1.000
_cell.length_b   1.000
_cell.length_c   1.000
_cell.angle_alpha   90.00
_cell.angle_beta   90.00
_cell.angle_gamma   90.00
#
_symmetry.space_group_name_H-M   'P 1'
#
loop_
_entity.id
_entity.type
_entity.pdbx_description
1 polymer ?
#
loop_
_entity_poly.entity_id
_entity_poly.type
_entity_poly.pdbx_seq_one_letter_code
_entity_poly.pdbx_strand_id
1 'polypeptide(L)'
;MLIDSLSLLFAFTSFISWYEALIVALAFAFLMYSITPEPLPEWEERTPATLYFYLQWSWLGYLKLKDAFWPFFILYNAILLYIDYRVEEGTFTVASWVTMHVIMLMPLIYWTGAIWRCSKNCSSRIWPSVARWLTVAAYADLALRWVIYQYYPNILFNCQQMIIHWGDCV
;
A
#
# COMPACT_ATOMS: atom_id res chain seq x y z
N MET A 1 -4.05 3.51 4.84
CA MET A 1 -2.72 2.89 4.68
C MET A 1 -1.99 3.07 5.99
N LEU A 2 -1.40 2.02 6.55
CA LEU A 2 -0.70 2.06 7.84
C LEU A 2 -1.56 2.47 9.05
N ILE A 3 -2.88 2.69 8.93
CA ILE A 3 -3.70 3.12 10.08
C ILE A 3 -3.87 1.94 11.03
N ASP A 4 -4.40 0.82 10.53
CA ASP A 4 -4.68 -0.33 11.36
C ASP A 4 -3.40 -1.08 11.73
N SER A 5 -2.54 -1.38 10.75
CA SER A 5 -1.31 -2.16 10.97
C SER A 5 -0.32 -1.48 11.94
N LEU A 6 -0.13 -0.16 11.83
CA LEU A 6 0.78 0.59 12.69
C LEU A 6 0.17 0.81 14.09
N SER A 7 -1.14 1.06 14.16
CA SER A 7 -1.88 1.14 15.43
C SER A 7 -1.77 -0.17 16.20
N LEU A 8 -2.05 -1.30 15.54
CA LEU A 8 -1.92 -2.63 16.12
C LEU A 8 -0.48 -2.92 16.58
N LEU A 9 0.51 -2.55 15.76
CA LEU A 9 1.90 -2.77 16.12
C LEU A 9 2.31 -1.97 17.36
N PHE A 10 1.97 -0.70 17.46
CA PHE A 10 2.31 0.12 18.63
C PHE A 10 1.50 -0.23 19.88
N ALA A 11 0.27 -0.69 19.71
CA ALA A 11 -0.60 -1.06 20.84
C ALA A 11 -0.17 -2.40 21.47
N PHE A 12 0.24 -3.36 20.65
CA PHE A 12 0.40 -4.75 21.09
C PHE A 12 1.83 -5.29 21.00
N THR A 13 2.78 -4.53 20.45
CA THR A 13 4.17 -4.97 20.29
C THR A 13 5.18 -3.92 20.78
N SER A 14 6.34 -4.40 21.22
CA SER A 14 7.53 -3.58 21.48
C SER A 14 8.53 -3.58 20.33
N PHE A 15 8.10 -3.99 19.12
CA PHE A 15 8.99 -4.21 17.98
C PHE A 15 9.65 -2.93 17.50
N ILE A 16 8.87 -1.84 17.39
CA ILE A 16 9.37 -0.51 17.06
C ILE A 16 8.60 0.54 17.85
N SER A 17 9.29 1.55 18.37
CA SER A 17 8.64 2.69 18.99
C SER A 17 8.09 3.67 17.95
N TRP A 18 7.11 4.49 18.34
CA TRP A 18 6.49 5.45 17.42
C TRP A 18 7.49 6.48 16.85
N TYR A 19 8.51 6.88 17.64
CA TYR A 19 9.52 7.85 17.21
C TYR A 19 10.56 7.21 16.27
N GLU A 20 10.94 5.95 16.50
CA GLU A 20 11.80 5.19 15.57
C GLU A 20 11.09 5.03 14.22
N ALA A 21 9.81 4.65 14.24
CA ALA A 21 9.01 4.55 13.02
C ALA A 21 8.91 5.89 12.29
N LEU A 22 8.76 7.00 13.02
CA LEU A 22 8.74 8.35 12.44
C LEU A 22 10.09 8.71 11.80
N ILE A 23 11.21 8.42 12.46
CA ILE A 23 12.56 8.66 11.93
C ILE A 23 12.77 7.86 10.64
N VAL A 24 12.38 6.57 10.63
CA VAL A 24 12.44 5.71 9.44
C VAL A 24 11.57 6.27 8.31
N ALA A 25 10.34 6.68 8.62
CA ALA A 25 9.42 7.27 7.64
C ALA A 25 9.98 8.55 7.01
N LEU A 26 10.58 9.43 7.81
CA LEU A 26 11.23 10.66 7.34
C LEU A 26 12.48 10.37 6.52
N ALA A 27 13.30 9.40 6.92
CA ALA A 27 14.47 8.97 6.16
C ALA A 27 14.08 8.45 4.77
N PHE A 28 13.02 7.63 4.68
CA PHE A 28 12.47 7.20 3.41
C PHE A 28 11.90 8.37 2.60
N ALA A 29 11.15 9.28 3.22
CA ALA A 29 10.61 10.45 2.53
C ALA A 29 11.71 11.32 1.92
N PHE A 30 12.78 11.55 2.68
CA PHE A 30 13.96 12.27 2.22
C PHE A 30 14.65 11.55 1.06
N LEU A 31 14.92 10.24 1.20
CA LEU A 31 15.53 9.44 0.15
C LEU A 31 14.70 9.46 -1.13
N MET A 32 13.38 9.30 -1.02
CA MET A 32 12.45 9.36 -2.15
C MET A 32 12.46 10.73 -2.82
N TYR A 33 12.51 11.81 -2.05
CA TYR A 33 12.64 13.15 -2.61
C TYR A 33 13.97 13.34 -3.36
N SER A 34 15.09 12.89 -2.78
CA SER A 34 16.43 12.99 -3.38
C SER A 34 16.54 12.27 -4.72
N ILE A 35 15.96 11.06 -4.85
CA ILE A 35 16.00 10.27 -6.08
C ILE A 35 14.92 10.65 -7.10
N THR A 36 13.94 11.48 -6.72
CA THR A 36 12.86 11.88 -7.63
C THR A 36 13.37 12.92 -8.62
N PRO A 37 13.33 12.66 -9.94
CA PRO A 37 13.79 13.61 -10.94
C PRO A 37 12.86 14.82 -11.02
N GLU A 38 13.37 15.91 -11.60
CA GLU A 38 12.55 17.08 -11.89
C GLU A 38 11.49 16.77 -12.96
N PRO A 39 10.28 17.35 -12.84
CA PRO A 39 9.23 17.17 -13.82
C PRO A 39 9.62 17.79 -15.17
N LEU A 40 9.04 17.27 -16.25
CA LEU A 40 9.24 17.86 -17.57
C LEU A 40 8.52 19.22 -17.66
N PRO A 41 9.15 20.26 -18.20
CA PRO A 41 8.54 21.60 -18.31
C PRO A 41 7.33 21.60 -19.24
N GLU A 42 7.35 20.75 -20.27
CA GLU A 42 6.26 20.58 -21.23
C GLU A 42 5.90 19.09 -21.31
N TRP A 43 4.61 18.78 -21.08
CA TRP A 43 4.04 17.46 -21.29
C TRP A 43 2.62 17.60 -21.82
N GLU A 44 2.24 16.71 -22.72
CA GLU A 44 0.91 16.69 -23.32
C GLU A 44 -0.07 15.93 -22.42
N GLU A 45 -1.22 16.55 -22.13
CA GLU A 45 -2.32 15.86 -21.48
C GLU A 45 -3.03 14.93 -22.47
N ARG A 46 -3.08 13.64 -22.11
CA ARG A 46 -3.82 12.63 -22.88
C ARG A 46 -4.94 12.05 -22.03
N THR A 47 -6.17 12.12 -22.56
CA THR A 47 -7.35 11.54 -21.93
C THR A 47 -7.68 10.19 -22.58
N PRO A 48 -7.68 9.09 -21.82
CA PRO A 48 -7.96 7.77 -22.38
C PRO A 48 -9.44 7.64 -22.74
N ALA A 49 -9.73 7.09 -23.92
CA ALA A 49 -11.10 6.90 -24.39
C ALA A 49 -11.85 5.77 -23.67
N THR A 50 -11.14 4.78 -23.13
CA THR A 50 -11.71 3.60 -22.46
C THR A 50 -10.90 3.20 -21.23
N LEU A 51 -11.49 2.37 -20.35
CA LEU A 51 -10.79 1.83 -19.18
C LEU A 51 -9.55 0.99 -19.57
N TYR A 52 -9.64 0.23 -20.67
CA TYR A 52 -8.50 -0.53 -21.18
C TYR A 52 -7.33 0.39 -21.55
N PHE A 53 -7.61 1.47 -22.28
CA PHE A 53 -6.60 2.48 -22.60
C PHE A 53 -6.10 3.21 -21.35
N TYR A 54 -6.95 3.45 -20.36
CA TYR A 54 -6.53 4.02 -19.08
C TYR A 54 -5.46 3.16 -18.40
N LEU A 55 -5.68 1.84 -18.29
CA LEU A 55 -4.70 0.91 -17.70
C LEU A 55 -3.42 0.81 -18.55
N GLN A 56 -3.55 0.78 -19.87
CA GLN A 56 -2.37 0.73 -20.74
C GLN A 56 -1.56 2.04 -20.64
N TRP A 57 -2.21 3.19 -20.65
CA TRP A 57 -1.56 4.50 -20.68
C TRP A 57 -0.99 4.91 -19.33
N SER A 58 -1.62 4.53 -18.22
CA SER A 58 -1.05 4.70 -16.89
C SER A 58 0.23 3.88 -16.74
N TRP A 59 0.23 2.63 -17.23
CA TRP A 59 1.43 1.80 -17.24
C TRP A 59 2.52 2.37 -18.14
N LEU A 60 2.19 2.92 -19.30
CA LEU A 60 3.17 3.52 -20.22
C LEU A 60 3.68 4.90 -19.78
N GLY A 61 3.05 5.53 -18.78
CA GLY A 61 3.47 6.85 -18.30
C GLY A 61 2.95 8.02 -19.11
N TYR A 62 1.80 7.86 -19.77
CA TYR A 62 1.18 8.92 -20.58
C TYR A 62 0.14 9.76 -19.83
N LEU A 63 -0.28 9.32 -18.64
CA LEU A 63 -1.29 10.02 -17.84
C LEU A 63 -0.64 11.00 -16.87
N LYS A 64 -1.45 11.93 -16.34
CA LYS A 64 -1.04 12.76 -15.20
C LYS A 64 -0.77 11.87 -13.99
N LEU A 65 0.20 12.28 -13.18
CA LEU A 65 0.50 11.57 -11.93
C LEU A 65 -0.75 11.40 -11.04
N LYS A 66 -1.56 12.46 -10.89
CA LYS A 66 -2.77 12.42 -10.04
C LYS A 66 -3.77 11.34 -10.50
N ASP A 67 -3.91 11.16 -11.81
CA ASP A 67 -4.88 10.25 -12.40
C ASP A 67 -4.40 8.80 -12.30
N ALA A 68 -3.08 8.57 -12.37
CA ALA A 68 -2.47 7.27 -12.10
C ALA A 68 -2.39 6.95 -10.59
N PHE A 69 -2.34 7.96 -9.72
CA PHE A 69 -2.17 7.79 -8.28
C PHE A 69 -3.48 7.48 -7.56
N TRP A 70 -4.45 8.40 -7.63
CA TRP A 70 -5.61 8.41 -6.74
C TRP A 70 -6.53 7.19 -6.86
N PRO A 71 -6.91 6.73 -8.07
CA PRO A 71 -7.84 5.60 -8.20
C PRO A 71 -7.28 4.32 -7.56
N PHE A 72 -5.99 4.05 -7.79
CA PHE A 72 -5.31 2.90 -7.21
C PHE A 72 -5.09 3.08 -5.70
N PHE A 73 -4.71 4.28 -5.25
CA PHE A 73 -4.57 4.56 -3.82
C PHE A 73 -5.88 4.29 -3.07
N ILE A 74 -7.00 4.82 -3.55
CA ILE A 74 -8.31 4.64 -2.92
C ILE A 74 -8.72 3.17 -2.96
N LEU A 75 -8.67 2.53 -4.14
CA LEU A 75 -9.08 1.14 -4.29
C LEU A 75 -8.26 0.20 -3.41
N TYR A 76 -6.94 0.38 -3.40
CA TYR A 76 -6.02 -0.44 -2.61
C TYR A 76 -6.33 -0.35 -1.11
N ASN A 77 -6.48 0.88 -0.60
CA ASN A 77 -6.77 1.11 0.81
C ASN A 77 -8.18 0.64 1.20
N ALA A 78 -9.17 0.84 0.33
CA ALA A 78 -10.54 0.37 0.57
C ALA A 78 -10.60 -1.15 0.66
N ILE A 79 -9.87 -1.87 -0.20
CA ILE A 79 -9.81 -3.33 -0.15
C ILE A 79 -9.13 -3.80 1.14
N LEU A 80 -7.99 -3.20 1.52
CA LEU A 80 -7.29 -3.58 2.75
C LEU A 80 -8.15 -3.35 4.00
N LEU A 81 -8.83 -2.21 4.08
CA LEU A 81 -9.75 -1.92 5.19
C LEU A 81 -10.93 -2.90 5.20
N TYR A 82 -11.47 -3.23 4.02
CA TYR A 82 -12.56 -4.20 3.91
C TYR A 82 -12.14 -5.59 4.38
N ILE A 83 -10.99 -6.11 3.97
CA ILE A 83 -10.57 -7.47 4.36
C ILE A 83 -10.26 -7.57 5.86
N ASP A 84 -9.71 -6.52 6.48
CA ASP A 84 -9.46 -6.50 7.92
C ASP A 84 -10.78 -6.50 8.69
N TYR A 85 -11.72 -5.63 8.30
CA TYR A 85 -13.07 -5.60 8.85
C TYR A 85 -13.76 -6.97 8.80
N ARG A 86 -13.66 -7.68 7.67
CA ARG A 86 -14.28 -9.01 7.51
C ARG A 86 -13.63 -10.07 8.39
N VAL A 87 -12.33 -9.95 8.65
CA VAL A 87 -11.62 -10.84 9.59
C VAL A 87 -12.10 -10.57 11.02
N GLU A 88 -12.20 -9.31 11.44
CA GLU A 88 -12.69 -8.92 12.76
C GLU A 88 -14.13 -9.39 13.02
N GLU A 89 -15.00 -9.32 12.00
CA GLU A 89 -16.36 -9.88 12.06
C GLU A 89 -16.41 -11.41 12.12
N GLY A 90 -15.28 -12.11 11.98
CA GLY A 90 -15.24 -13.57 11.93
C GLY A 90 -15.78 -14.18 10.63
N THR A 91 -16.06 -13.35 9.61
CA THR A 91 -16.65 -13.78 8.34
C THR A 91 -15.62 -14.13 7.27
N PHE A 92 -14.34 -13.92 7.56
CA PHE A 92 -13.21 -14.25 6.70
C PHE A 92 -12.28 -15.25 7.39
N THR A 93 -11.78 -16.24 6.65
CA THR A 93 -10.79 -17.19 7.21
C THR A 93 -9.38 -16.61 7.12
N VAL A 94 -8.45 -17.12 7.93
CA VAL A 94 -7.01 -16.77 7.86
C VAL A 94 -6.47 -17.01 6.43
N ALA A 95 -6.81 -18.15 5.84
CA ALA A 95 -6.41 -18.49 4.46
C ALA A 95 -6.96 -17.49 3.42
N SER A 96 -8.22 -17.07 3.57
CA SER A 96 -8.83 -16.04 2.72
C SER A 96 -8.13 -14.69 2.87
N TRP A 97 -7.80 -14.29 4.11
CA TRP A 97 -7.07 -13.05 4.39
C TRP A 97 -5.69 -13.06 3.72
N VAL A 98 -4.91 -14.14 3.87
CA VAL A 98 -3.60 -14.28 3.22
C VAL A 98 -3.73 -14.23 1.69
N THR A 99 -4.71 -14.94 1.13
CA THR A 99 -4.95 -14.98 -0.32
C THR A 99 -5.23 -13.58 -0.87
N MET A 100 -6.05 -12.77 -0.18
CA MET A 100 -6.32 -11.40 -0.60
C MET A 100 -5.05 -10.54 -0.60
N HIS A 101 -4.18 -10.66 0.41
CA HIS A 101 -2.92 -9.91 0.45
C HIS A 101 -2.00 -10.29 -0.70
N VAL A 102 -1.93 -11.58 -1.07
CA VAL A 102 -1.16 -12.06 -2.23
C VAL A 102 -1.75 -11.52 -3.53
N ILE A 103 -3.07 -11.54 -3.70
CA ILE A 103 -3.75 -10.97 -4.88
C ILE A 103 -3.44 -9.48 -5.00
N MET A 104 -3.42 -8.75 -3.88
CA MET A 104 -3.15 -7.30 -3.84
C MET A 104 -1.70 -6.92 -4.15
N LEU A 105 -0.76 -7.88 -4.11
CA LEU A 105 0.64 -7.64 -4.49
C LEU A 105 0.78 -7.28 -5.98
N MET A 106 0.00 -7.93 -6.86
CA MET A 106 0.06 -7.68 -8.31
C MET A 106 -0.39 -6.25 -8.68
N PRO A 107 -1.56 -5.76 -8.22
CA PRO A 107 -1.95 -4.36 -8.37
C PRO A 107 -0.94 -3.38 -7.78
N LEU A 108 -0.28 -3.71 -6.66
CA LEU A 108 0.72 -2.85 -6.05
C LEU A 108 1.99 -2.72 -6.93
N ILE A 109 2.48 -3.82 -7.50
CA ILE A 109 3.60 -3.79 -8.47
C ILE A 109 3.21 -2.97 -9.69
N TYR A 110 2.02 -3.20 -10.22
CA TYR A 110 1.50 -2.43 -11.34
C TYR A 110 1.44 -0.93 -11.04
N TRP A 111 0.87 -0.58 -9.88
CA TRP A 111 0.70 0.81 -9.43
C TRP A 111 2.05 1.50 -9.22
N THR A 112 3.05 0.78 -8.72
CA THR A 112 4.43 1.25 -8.61
C THR A 112 5.01 1.62 -9.97
N GLY A 113 4.89 0.75 -10.97
CA GLY A 113 5.34 1.04 -12.33
C GLY A 113 4.66 2.28 -12.93
N ALA A 114 3.33 2.38 -12.75
CA ALA A 114 2.55 3.52 -13.23
C ALA A 114 2.99 4.84 -12.57
N ILE A 115 3.14 4.87 -11.24
CA ILE A 115 3.59 6.08 -10.53
C ILE A 115 4.99 6.50 -10.97
N TRP A 116 5.93 5.57 -11.08
CA TRP A 116 7.31 5.89 -11.45
C TRP A 116 7.39 6.51 -12.84
N ARG A 117 6.64 5.95 -13.79
CA ARG A 117 6.61 6.43 -15.19
C ARG A 117 5.83 7.73 -15.35
N CYS A 118 4.75 7.92 -14.60
CA CYS A 118 3.94 9.15 -14.60
C CYS A 118 4.55 10.28 -13.74
N SER A 119 5.62 10.03 -12.97
CA SER A 119 6.23 11.02 -12.06
C SER A 119 6.70 12.29 -12.76
N LYS A 120 7.06 12.18 -14.05
CA LYS A 120 7.49 13.31 -14.89
C LYS A 120 6.33 14.23 -15.33
N ASN A 121 5.09 13.74 -15.31
CA ASN A 121 3.89 14.44 -15.77
C ASN A 121 3.21 15.15 -14.58
N CYS A 122 3.92 16.09 -13.95
CA CYS A 122 3.44 16.84 -12.79
C CYS A 122 3.98 18.28 -12.82
N SER A 123 3.33 19.19 -12.10
CA SER A 123 3.75 20.60 -12.01
C SER A 123 4.87 20.85 -11.00
N SER A 124 5.07 19.96 -10.03
CA SER A 124 6.05 20.12 -8.96
C SER A 124 6.71 18.79 -8.63
N ARG A 125 7.97 18.82 -8.18
CA ARG A 125 8.75 17.67 -7.72
C ARG A 125 8.22 17.07 -6.41
N ILE A 126 7.50 17.85 -5.61
CA ILE A 126 7.00 17.42 -4.30
C ILE A 126 5.95 16.31 -4.48
N TRP A 127 5.00 16.49 -5.40
CA TRP A 127 3.93 15.54 -5.68
C TRP A 127 4.40 14.13 -6.09
N PRO A 128 5.31 13.95 -7.08
CA PRO A 128 5.84 12.64 -7.40
C PRO A 128 6.64 12.04 -6.25
N SER A 129 7.35 12.85 -5.45
CA SER A 129 8.08 12.36 -4.28
C SER A 129 7.13 11.78 -3.24
N VAL A 130 6.05 12.50 -2.92
CA VAL A 130 5.00 12.03 -1.99
C VAL A 130 4.29 10.80 -2.54
N ALA A 131 3.90 10.80 -3.82
CA ALA A 131 3.24 9.66 -4.44
C ALA A 131 4.09 8.39 -4.36
N ARG A 132 5.38 8.48 -4.70
CA ARG A 132 6.31 7.34 -4.62
C ARG A 132 6.55 6.90 -3.18
N TRP A 133 6.71 7.84 -2.24
CA TRP A 133 6.83 7.51 -0.81
C TRP A 133 5.60 6.76 -0.30
N LEU A 134 4.39 7.18 -0.68
CA LEU A 134 3.16 6.46 -0.32
C LEU A 134 3.12 5.06 -0.94
N THR A 135 3.60 4.86 -2.17
CA THR A 135 3.69 3.52 -2.74
C THR A 135 4.65 2.62 -1.98
N VAL A 136 5.82 3.14 -1.56
CA VAL A 136 6.77 2.39 -0.72
C VAL A 136 6.14 2.08 0.64
N ALA A 137 5.42 3.04 1.23
CA ALA A 137 4.68 2.82 2.46
C ALA A 137 3.59 1.75 2.33
N ALA A 138 2.99 1.55 1.14
CA ALA A 138 2.07 0.44 0.88
C ALA A 138 2.78 -0.93 0.92
N TYR A 139 4.01 -1.04 0.40
CA TYR A 139 4.83 -2.25 0.56
C TYR A 139 5.17 -2.51 2.02
N ALA A 140 5.54 -1.46 2.76
CA ALA A 140 5.81 -1.56 4.18
C ALA A 140 4.57 -2.03 4.96
N ASP A 141 3.37 -1.54 4.60
CA ASP A 141 2.10 -1.96 5.20
C ASP A 141 1.85 -3.47 5.00
N LEU A 142 2.02 -3.99 3.78
CA LEU A 142 1.92 -5.44 3.52
C LEU A 142 2.94 -6.26 4.29
N ALA A 143 4.20 -5.79 4.33
CA ALA A 143 5.25 -6.47 5.08
C ALA A 143 4.93 -6.49 6.58
N LEU A 144 4.39 -5.39 7.12
CA LEU A 144 3.98 -5.29 8.52
C LEU A 144 2.85 -6.26 8.84
N ARG A 145 1.84 -6.31 7.98
CA ARG A 145 0.73 -7.28 8.08
C ARG A 145 1.24 -8.71 8.06
N TRP A 146 2.24 -9.01 7.23
CA TRP A 146 2.88 -10.32 7.20
C TRP A 146 3.62 -10.64 8.51
N VAL A 147 4.32 -9.67 9.11
CA VAL A 147 4.96 -9.81 10.42
C VAL A 147 3.92 -10.08 11.51
N ILE A 148 2.83 -9.30 11.54
CA ILE A 148 1.73 -9.51 12.51
C ILE A 148 1.12 -10.89 12.33
N TYR A 149 0.89 -11.33 11.08
CA TYR A 149 0.38 -12.68 10.79
C TYR A 149 1.28 -13.81 11.33
N GLN A 150 2.60 -13.68 11.19
CA GLN A 150 3.55 -14.73 11.60
C GLN A 150 3.83 -14.75 13.11
N TYR A 151 3.96 -13.58 13.73
CA TYR A 151 4.44 -13.47 15.11
C TYR A 151 3.36 -13.11 16.12
N TYR A 152 2.25 -12.51 15.67
CA TYR A 152 1.19 -12.02 16.54
C TYR A 152 -0.22 -12.28 15.96
N PRO A 153 -0.54 -13.53 15.56
CA PRO A 153 -1.83 -13.84 14.92
C PRO A 153 -3.03 -13.54 15.82
N ASN A 154 -2.86 -13.67 17.15
CA ASN A 154 -3.86 -13.38 18.17
C ASN A 154 -4.40 -11.93 18.14
N ILE A 155 -3.68 -10.99 17.51
CA ILE A 155 -4.12 -9.59 17.39
C ILE A 155 -5.20 -9.45 16.31
N LEU A 156 -5.07 -10.18 15.21
CA LEU A 156 -5.93 -10.05 14.04
C LEU A 156 -7.03 -11.11 13.99
N PHE A 157 -6.77 -12.32 14.50
CA PHE A 157 -7.66 -13.46 14.34
C PHE A 157 -8.25 -13.92 15.66
N ASN A 158 -9.54 -14.28 15.64
CA ASN A 158 -10.22 -14.88 16.78
C ASN A 158 -9.77 -16.34 16.99
N CYS A 159 -9.83 -16.84 18.22
CA CYS A 159 -9.41 -18.21 18.57
C CYS A 159 -10.05 -19.29 17.67
N GLN A 160 -11.31 -19.12 17.25
CA GLN A 160 -11.97 -20.05 16.32
C GLN A 160 -11.27 -20.09 14.94
N GLN A 161 -10.91 -18.94 14.38
CA GLN A 161 -10.19 -18.86 13.11
C GLN A 161 -8.79 -19.47 13.24
N MET A 162 -8.15 -19.28 14.40
CA MET A 162 -6.83 -19.83 14.65
C MET A 162 -6.84 -21.35 14.80
N ILE A 163 -7.78 -21.92 15.55
CA ILE A 163 -7.91 -23.39 15.69
C ILE A 163 -8.13 -24.04 14.33
N ILE A 164 -8.92 -23.42 13.45
CA ILE A 164 -9.16 -23.96 12.11
C ILE A 164 -7.89 -23.99 11.25
N HIS A 165 -6.99 -23.01 11.43
CA HIS A 165 -5.82 -22.83 10.56
C HIS A 165 -4.54 -23.46 11.13
N TRP A 166 -4.29 -23.32 12.43
CA TRP A 166 -3.09 -23.82 13.13
C TRP A 166 -3.37 -25.01 14.06
N GLY A 167 -4.63 -25.26 14.44
CA GLY A 167 -5.00 -26.34 15.36
C GLY A 167 -4.99 -25.95 16.84
N ASP A 168 -4.52 -24.75 17.16
CA ASP A 168 -4.53 -24.14 18.49
C ASP A 168 -4.89 -22.65 18.43
N CYS A 169 -5.03 -22.01 19.59
CA CYS A 169 -5.22 -20.56 19.68
C CYS A 169 -4.37 -19.94 20.79
N VAL A 170 -3.17 -20.50 21.00
CA VAL A 170 -2.17 -20.02 21.94
C VAL A 170 -1.13 -19.21 21.17
#